data_AF-A0A9P4ULY9-F1
#
_entry.id   AF-A0A9P4ULY9-F1
#
_cell.length_a   1.000
_cell.length_b   1.000
_cell.length_c   1.000
_cell.angle_alpha   90.00
_cell.angle_beta   90.00
_cell.angle_gamma   90.00
#
_symmetry.space_group_name_H-M   'P 1'
#
loop_
_entity.id
_entity.type
_entity.pdbx_description
1 polymer ?
#
loop_
_entity_poly.entity_id
_entity_poly.type
_entity_poly.pdbx_seq_one_letter_code
_entity_poly.pdbx_strand_id
1 'polypeptide(L)'
;MASIGKLSNSLIQASQETQVALASLNFDFSLIKYEAPAEYLALGQCLSRGRKEVAEDGRIHITARKLGALFESEIPEVPNLLEAYGRRVSEVASTPNANPQGSKAHGAFADHVGADGTTIWASATSGKGVVTMHLLACMLARIWKGSEAISIWSELVQHRKSLLEGKVSTSGSFHTSELAASRIEITRDQLADWDASARAWVASADKVKAVQQVQLRLIMENISLPVSRKTELYPAVIDAWSKAMVALDNLILGQPQRIHSGDVLLGISAWHLYPDMAVLQEQTHRVCQNDELIHPGGVITIGLENRPDQAGDGIYWSLPLAHLRYYGVPMQATRYSGLRESQVSFDQFRYVILGSILSTW
;
A
#
# COMPACT_ATOMS: atom_id res chain seq x y z
N MET A 1 -27.00 1.02 -51.09
CA MET A 1 -26.72 0.17 -49.91
C MET A 1 -25.21 -0.11 -49.80
N ALA A 2 -24.38 0.85 -49.40
CA ALA A 2 -22.90 0.68 -49.41
C ALA A 2 -22.17 1.25 -48.16
N SER A 3 -22.89 1.72 -47.13
CA SER A 3 -22.26 2.29 -45.92
C SER A 3 -22.16 1.33 -44.72
N ILE A 4 -22.92 0.23 -44.71
CA ILE A 4 -22.95 -0.72 -43.58
C ILE A 4 -21.65 -1.57 -43.53
N GLY A 5 -21.10 -1.96 -44.69
CA GLY A 5 -19.87 -2.75 -44.75
C GLY A 5 -18.61 -1.98 -44.32
N LYS A 6 -18.57 -0.65 -44.54
CA LYS A 6 -17.43 0.19 -44.14
C LYS A 6 -17.37 0.40 -42.63
N LEU A 7 -18.52 0.56 -41.97
CA LEU A 7 -18.61 0.67 -40.50
C LEU A 7 -18.23 -0.64 -39.80
N SER A 8 -18.67 -1.78 -40.35
CA SER A 8 -18.29 -3.11 -39.84
C SER A 8 -16.78 -3.34 -39.97
N ASN A 9 -16.17 -2.98 -41.09
CA ASN A 9 -14.72 -3.14 -41.27
C ASN A 9 -13.91 -2.18 -40.39
N SER A 10 -14.37 -0.94 -40.18
CA SER A 10 -13.68 -0.01 -39.25
C SER A 10 -13.76 -0.46 -37.79
N LEU A 11 -14.87 -1.09 -37.37
CA LEU A 11 -15.01 -1.65 -36.03
C LEU A 11 -14.14 -2.89 -35.82
N ILE A 12 -14.07 -3.77 -36.82
CA ILE A 12 -13.23 -4.98 -36.78
C ILE A 12 -11.75 -4.59 -36.79
N GLN A 13 -11.35 -3.62 -37.62
CA GLN A 13 -9.97 -3.15 -37.69
C GLN A 13 -9.55 -2.42 -36.41
N ALA A 14 -10.43 -1.56 -35.85
CA ALA A 14 -10.20 -0.94 -34.56
C ALA A 14 -10.05 -1.98 -33.44
N SER A 15 -10.88 -3.04 -33.44
CA SER A 15 -10.81 -4.15 -32.49
C SER A 15 -9.52 -4.97 -32.63
N GLN A 16 -9.03 -5.19 -33.85
CA GLN A 16 -7.78 -5.92 -34.10
C GLN A 16 -6.57 -5.09 -33.68
N GLU A 17 -6.55 -3.80 -34.01
CA GLU A 17 -5.48 -2.87 -33.57
C GLU A 17 -5.43 -2.74 -32.05
N THR A 18 -6.58 -2.72 -31.36
CA THR A 18 -6.59 -2.73 -29.88
C THR A 18 -6.05 -4.05 -29.32
N GLN A 19 -6.42 -5.20 -29.90
CA GLN A 19 -5.89 -6.49 -29.44
C GLN A 19 -4.38 -6.62 -29.63
N VAL A 20 -3.86 -6.15 -30.77
CA VAL A 20 -2.41 -6.15 -31.05
C VAL A 20 -1.68 -5.19 -30.10
N ALA A 21 -2.20 -3.98 -29.88
CA ALA A 21 -1.63 -3.02 -28.94
C ALA A 21 -1.59 -3.56 -27.50
N LEU A 22 -2.65 -4.26 -27.07
CA LEU A 22 -2.72 -4.85 -25.73
C LEU A 22 -1.80 -6.05 -25.56
N ALA A 23 -1.68 -6.89 -26.58
CA ALA A 23 -0.71 -7.99 -26.60
C ALA A 23 0.72 -7.44 -26.52
N SER A 24 1.03 -6.38 -27.28
CA SER A 24 2.33 -5.72 -27.18
C SER A 24 2.57 -5.09 -25.82
N LEU A 25 1.58 -4.48 -25.18
CA LEU A 25 1.72 -3.86 -23.85
C LEU A 25 1.90 -4.87 -22.72
N ASN A 26 1.16 -5.99 -22.75
CA ASN A 26 1.37 -7.07 -21.78
C ASN A 26 2.76 -7.67 -21.92
N PHE A 27 3.24 -7.84 -23.16
CA PHE A 27 4.61 -8.25 -23.44
C PHE A 27 5.62 -7.20 -22.94
N ASP A 28 5.32 -5.91 -23.13
CA ASP A 28 6.15 -4.78 -22.71
C ASP A 28 6.33 -4.71 -21.19
N PHE A 29 5.26 -4.96 -20.42
CA PHE A 29 5.34 -5.00 -18.95
C PHE A 29 6.20 -6.12 -18.39
N SER A 30 6.40 -7.21 -19.15
CA SER A 30 7.28 -8.31 -18.75
C SER A 30 8.76 -8.05 -19.08
N LEU A 31 9.04 -7.18 -20.05
CA LEU A 31 10.40 -6.96 -20.58
C LEU A 31 11.04 -5.66 -20.14
N ILE A 32 10.26 -4.60 -19.91
CA ILE A 32 10.82 -3.32 -19.45
C ILE A 32 11.19 -3.43 -17.97
N LYS A 33 12.48 -3.21 -17.71
CA LYS A 33 13.06 -3.04 -16.38
C LYS A 33 13.78 -1.70 -16.29
N TYR A 34 13.64 -1.07 -15.15
CA TYR A 34 14.37 0.14 -14.80
C TYR A 34 15.46 -0.22 -13.79
N GLU A 35 16.55 0.54 -13.83
CA GLU A 35 17.55 0.48 -12.77
C GLU A 35 16.93 0.94 -11.45
N ALA A 36 17.12 0.15 -10.39
CA ALA A 36 16.60 0.50 -9.08
C ALA A 36 17.31 1.75 -8.55
N PRO A 37 16.59 2.72 -7.95
CA PRO A 37 17.22 3.87 -7.31
C PRO A 37 18.20 3.46 -6.20
N ALA A 38 19.22 4.29 -5.97
CA ALA A 38 20.35 3.97 -5.10
C ALA A 38 19.91 3.60 -3.67
N GLU A 39 18.89 4.27 -3.15
CA GLU A 39 18.34 4.07 -1.83
C GLU A 39 17.71 2.69 -1.61
N TYR A 40 17.35 1.96 -2.67
CA TYR A 40 16.78 0.60 -2.59
C TYR A 40 17.82 -0.50 -2.79
N LEU A 41 19.07 -0.18 -3.18
CA LEU A 41 20.05 -1.21 -3.58
C LEU A 41 20.36 -2.21 -2.46
N ALA A 42 20.44 -1.76 -1.20
CA ALA A 42 20.69 -2.65 -0.08
C ALA A 42 19.53 -3.61 0.18
N LEU A 43 18.26 -3.20 -0.05
CA LEU A 43 17.14 -4.14 -0.08
C LEU A 43 17.39 -5.24 -1.13
N GLY A 44 17.71 -4.86 -2.37
CA GLY A 44 17.93 -5.81 -3.46
C GLY A 44 19.12 -6.77 -3.25
N GLN A 45 20.05 -6.42 -2.35
CA GLN A 45 21.15 -7.28 -1.91
C GLN A 45 20.73 -8.23 -0.77
N CYS A 46 19.78 -7.80 0.06
CA CYS A 46 19.30 -8.55 1.22
C CYS A 46 18.18 -9.54 0.89
N LEU A 47 17.55 -9.42 -0.29
CA LEU A 47 16.55 -10.38 -0.77
C LEU A 47 17.19 -11.72 -1.13
N SER A 48 16.54 -12.81 -0.73
CA SER A 48 16.85 -14.15 -1.23
C SER A 48 16.80 -14.19 -2.76
N ARG A 49 17.56 -15.10 -3.36
CA ARG A 49 17.58 -15.30 -4.82
C ARG A 49 16.17 -15.49 -5.40
N GLY A 50 15.36 -16.38 -4.81
CA GLY A 50 14.00 -16.63 -5.29
C GLY A 50 13.12 -15.39 -5.26
N ARG A 51 13.10 -14.65 -4.14
CA ARG A 51 12.33 -13.38 -4.04
C ARG A 51 12.79 -12.32 -5.04
N LYS A 52 14.09 -12.24 -5.32
CA LYS A 52 14.64 -11.30 -6.29
C LYS A 52 14.23 -11.66 -7.71
N GLU A 53 14.33 -12.93 -8.10
CA GLU A 53 13.86 -13.43 -9.40
C GLU A 53 12.34 -13.18 -9.57
N VAL A 54 11.53 -13.42 -8.54
CA VAL A 54 10.08 -13.12 -8.59
C VAL A 54 9.79 -11.62 -8.70
N ALA A 55 10.61 -10.78 -8.07
CA ALA A 55 10.45 -9.33 -8.12
C ALA A 55 10.92 -8.72 -9.45
N GLU A 56 11.90 -9.32 -10.14
CA GLU A 56 12.47 -8.78 -11.38
C GLU A 56 11.84 -9.39 -12.64
N ASP A 57 11.43 -10.66 -12.60
CA ASP A 57 10.95 -11.41 -13.77
C ASP A 57 9.59 -12.09 -13.53
N GLY A 58 9.09 -12.06 -12.30
CA GLY A 58 7.90 -12.78 -11.90
C GLY A 58 6.59 -12.02 -12.07
N ARG A 59 5.51 -12.66 -11.62
CA ARG A 59 4.14 -12.12 -11.63
C ARG A 59 4.02 -10.81 -10.84
N ILE A 60 4.82 -10.62 -9.80
CA ILE A 60 4.81 -9.41 -8.97
C ILE A 60 5.37 -8.20 -9.75
N HIS A 61 6.42 -8.39 -10.57
CA HIS A 61 6.93 -7.34 -11.48
C HIS A 61 5.83 -6.84 -12.42
N ILE A 62 5.18 -7.77 -13.12
CA ILE A 62 4.09 -7.46 -14.05
C ILE A 62 2.95 -6.74 -13.32
N THR A 63 2.64 -7.15 -12.09
CA THR A 63 1.60 -6.52 -11.27
C THR A 63 1.97 -5.08 -10.89
N ALA A 64 3.22 -4.84 -10.49
CA ALA A 64 3.72 -3.48 -10.20
C ALA A 64 3.60 -2.57 -11.42
N ARG A 65 4.07 -3.04 -12.58
CA ARG A 65 3.98 -2.33 -13.86
C ARG A 65 2.55 -1.98 -14.25
N LYS A 66 1.63 -2.96 -14.13
CA LYS A 66 0.21 -2.78 -14.43
C LYS A 66 -0.47 -1.77 -13.50
N LEU A 67 -0.20 -1.86 -12.20
CA LEU A 67 -0.71 -0.90 -11.21
C LEU A 67 -0.16 0.51 -11.47
N GLY A 68 1.15 0.62 -11.72
CA GLY A 68 1.81 1.88 -12.05
C GLY A 68 1.18 2.56 -13.27
N ALA A 69 1.00 1.82 -14.37
CA ALA A 69 0.37 2.34 -15.58
C ALA A 69 -1.11 2.71 -15.36
N LEU A 70 -1.84 1.93 -14.55
CA LEU A 70 -3.27 2.18 -14.31
C LEU A 70 -3.52 3.43 -13.45
N PHE A 71 -2.64 3.71 -12.49
CA PHE A 71 -2.78 4.81 -11.52
C PHE A 71 -1.83 5.99 -11.77
N GLU A 72 -1.07 6.01 -12.86
CA GLU A 72 -0.04 7.02 -13.16
C GLU A 72 -0.52 8.46 -12.90
N SER A 73 -1.71 8.82 -13.37
CA SER A 73 -2.25 10.18 -13.22
C SER A 73 -2.77 10.54 -11.83
N GLU A 74 -2.80 9.60 -10.88
CA GLU A 74 -3.24 9.82 -9.50
C GLU A 74 -2.05 9.94 -8.54
N ILE A 75 -0.83 9.63 -9.01
CA ILE A 75 0.39 9.66 -8.19
C ILE A 75 0.83 11.12 -8.00
N PRO A 76 0.85 11.66 -6.77
CA PRO A 76 1.43 12.96 -6.51
C PRO A 76 2.97 12.91 -6.61
N GLU A 77 3.59 14.04 -6.92
CA GLU A 77 5.06 14.16 -6.90
C GLU A 77 5.55 14.21 -5.45
N VAL A 78 6.11 13.10 -4.97
CA VAL A 78 6.63 12.93 -3.59
C VAL A 78 8.05 12.32 -3.59
N PRO A 79 9.03 12.96 -4.25
CA PRO A 79 10.37 12.40 -4.41
C PRO A 79 11.11 12.20 -3.09
N ASN A 80 10.92 13.09 -2.11
CA ASN A 80 11.62 13.02 -0.82
C ASN A 80 11.10 11.84 0.01
N LEU A 81 9.79 11.59 -0.05
CA LEU A 81 9.18 10.40 0.52
C LEU A 81 9.73 9.12 -0.09
N LEU A 82 9.82 9.04 -1.42
CA LEU A 82 10.32 7.84 -2.09
C LEU A 82 11.79 7.56 -1.75
N GLU A 83 12.61 8.61 -1.65
CA GLU A 83 14.01 8.47 -1.25
C GLU A 83 14.14 8.04 0.22
N ALA A 84 13.45 8.72 1.14
CA ALA A 84 13.47 8.39 2.56
C ALA A 84 12.93 6.98 2.83
N TYR A 85 11.84 6.60 2.14
CA TYR A 85 11.28 5.26 2.24
C TYR A 85 12.29 4.20 1.77
N GLY A 86 12.96 4.42 0.64
CA GLY A 86 14.00 3.49 0.16
C GLY A 86 15.12 3.31 1.17
N ARG A 87 15.63 4.41 1.75
CA ARG A 87 16.65 4.36 2.81
C ARG A 87 16.15 3.57 4.03
N ARG A 88 14.91 3.82 4.49
CA ARG A 88 14.30 3.09 5.60
C ARG A 88 14.19 1.59 5.31
N VAL A 89 13.71 1.24 4.12
CA VAL A 89 13.55 -0.15 3.70
C VAL A 89 14.89 -0.86 3.66
N SER A 90 15.90 -0.21 3.10
CA SER A 90 17.28 -0.72 3.06
C SER A 90 17.86 -0.94 4.46
N GLU A 91 17.63 -0.01 5.40
CA GLU A 91 18.03 -0.16 6.81
C GLU A 91 17.33 -1.35 7.48
N VAL A 92 16.00 -1.45 7.32
CA VAL A 92 15.20 -2.55 7.88
C VAL A 92 15.66 -3.90 7.32
N ALA A 93 15.87 -3.99 6.00
CA ALA A 93 16.29 -5.21 5.33
C ALA A 93 17.72 -5.64 5.70
N SER A 94 18.58 -4.68 6.01
CA SER A 94 19.97 -4.93 6.43
C SER A 94 20.10 -5.31 7.90
N THR A 95 19.02 -5.22 8.69
CA THR A 95 19.03 -5.55 10.12
C THR A 95 19.07 -7.06 10.32
N PRO A 96 20.17 -7.66 10.85
CA PRO A 96 20.35 -9.11 10.85
C PRO A 96 19.28 -9.90 11.60
N ASN A 97 18.75 -9.34 12.69
CA ASN A 97 17.71 -9.98 13.51
C ASN A 97 16.32 -9.96 12.86
N ALA A 98 16.08 -9.05 11.92
CA ALA A 98 14.78 -8.90 11.27
C ALA A 98 14.72 -9.58 9.89
N ASN A 99 15.87 -9.72 9.22
CA ASN A 99 15.98 -10.39 7.95
C ASN A 99 17.03 -11.52 8.00
N PRO A 100 16.75 -12.61 8.73
CA PRO A 100 17.63 -13.77 8.74
C PRO A 100 17.77 -14.33 7.33
N GLN A 101 18.99 -14.73 6.98
CA GLN A 101 19.24 -15.38 5.70
C GLN A 101 18.85 -16.85 5.75
N GLY A 102 18.25 -17.33 4.66
CA GLY A 102 17.97 -18.74 4.46
C GLY A 102 19.23 -19.59 4.61
N SER A 103 19.09 -20.74 5.22
CA SER A 103 20.19 -21.70 5.42
C SER A 103 19.73 -23.10 5.05
N LYS A 104 20.67 -24.03 4.86
CA LYS A 104 20.36 -25.44 4.56
C LYS A 104 19.41 -26.08 5.60
N ALA A 105 19.42 -25.60 6.85
CA ALA A 105 18.53 -26.08 7.90
C ALA A 105 17.03 -25.79 7.62
N HIS A 106 16.75 -24.80 6.78
CA HIS A 106 15.39 -24.42 6.40
C HIS A 106 14.85 -25.23 5.20
N GLY A 107 15.68 -26.09 4.58
CA GLY A 107 15.29 -26.97 3.49
C GLY A 107 14.63 -26.22 2.33
N ALA A 108 13.46 -26.69 1.89
CA ALA A 108 12.70 -26.12 0.77
C ALA A 108 12.21 -24.68 1.02
N PHE A 109 12.22 -24.20 2.27
CA PHE A 109 11.76 -22.86 2.62
C PHE A 109 12.90 -21.84 2.72
N ALA A 110 14.15 -22.23 2.43
CA ALA A 110 15.30 -21.34 2.56
C ALA A 110 15.11 -19.99 1.81
N ASP A 111 14.53 -20.01 0.61
CA ASP A 111 14.26 -18.81 -0.18
C ASP A 111 13.09 -17.94 0.35
N HIS A 112 12.36 -18.42 1.36
CA HIS A 112 11.25 -17.70 1.99
C HIS A 112 11.61 -17.19 3.39
N VAL A 113 12.82 -17.46 3.87
CA VAL A 113 13.32 -16.97 5.15
C VAL A 113 13.68 -15.48 5.02
N GLY A 114 13.36 -14.70 6.04
CA GLY A 114 13.66 -13.28 6.09
C GLY A 114 12.50 -12.37 5.70
N ALA A 115 12.76 -11.07 5.64
CA ALA A 115 11.79 -10.04 5.29
C ALA A 115 11.37 -10.15 3.82
N ASP A 116 10.07 -10.08 3.57
CA ASP A 116 9.52 -10.04 2.21
C ASP A 116 9.51 -8.60 1.71
N GLY A 117 10.48 -8.24 0.88
CA GLY A 117 10.52 -6.96 0.17
C GLY A 117 10.24 -7.10 -1.33
N THR A 118 9.62 -8.20 -1.76
CA THR A 118 9.44 -8.54 -3.18
C THR A 118 8.62 -7.48 -3.91
N THR A 119 7.52 -7.01 -3.33
CA THR A 119 6.71 -5.93 -3.93
C THR A 119 7.43 -4.59 -3.97
N ILE A 120 8.33 -4.30 -3.02
CA ILE A 120 9.12 -3.06 -3.01
C ILE A 120 10.13 -3.09 -4.14
N TRP A 121 10.92 -4.16 -4.25
CA TRP A 121 11.94 -4.30 -5.28
C TRP A 121 11.33 -4.33 -6.68
N ALA A 122 10.22 -5.04 -6.86
CA ALA A 122 9.45 -5.02 -8.09
C ALA A 122 8.99 -3.61 -8.45
N SER A 123 8.47 -2.86 -7.49
CA SER A 123 8.05 -1.48 -7.72
C SER A 123 9.21 -0.55 -8.08
N ALA A 124 10.34 -0.67 -7.37
CA ALA A 124 11.53 0.15 -7.59
C ALA A 124 12.16 -0.08 -8.99
N THR A 125 12.01 -1.28 -9.55
CA THR A 125 12.49 -1.66 -10.89
C THR A 125 11.42 -1.54 -11.99
N SER A 126 10.22 -1.06 -11.65
CA SER A 126 9.07 -0.95 -12.57
C SER A 126 8.82 0.45 -13.12
N GLY A 127 9.53 1.46 -12.63
CA GLY A 127 9.48 2.84 -13.13
C GLY A 127 9.28 3.88 -12.03
N LYS A 128 9.39 5.16 -12.42
CA LYS A 128 9.25 6.29 -11.49
C LYS A 128 7.87 6.26 -10.83
N GLY A 129 7.82 6.42 -9.51
CA GLY A 129 6.58 6.54 -8.76
C GLY A 129 5.83 5.22 -8.52
N VAL A 130 6.20 4.09 -9.13
CA VAL A 130 5.47 2.82 -8.93
C VAL A 130 5.53 2.33 -7.47
N VAL A 131 6.60 2.68 -6.73
CA VAL A 131 6.73 2.40 -5.29
C VAL A 131 5.56 2.97 -4.49
N THR A 132 4.93 4.05 -4.94
CA THR A 132 3.74 4.60 -4.27
C THR A 132 2.55 3.61 -4.24
N MET A 133 2.48 2.66 -5.18
CA MET A 133 1.50 1.56 -5.16
C MET A 133 1.78 0.54 -4.06
N HIS A 134 3.05 0.29 -3.77
CA HIS A 134 3.41 -0.50 -2.59
C HIS A 134 3.08 0.27 -1.31
N LEU A 135 3.29 1.60 -1.26
CA LEU A 135 2.90 2.43 -0.11
C LEU A 135 1.39 2.35 0.16
N LEU A 136 0.55 2.36 -0.89
CA LEU A 136 -0.89 2.13 -0.76
C LEU A 136 -1.18 0.73 -0.20
N ALA A 137 -0.50 -0.30 -0.70
CA ALA A 137 -0.65 -1.67 -0.19
C ALA A 137 -0.31 -1.76 1.30
N CYS A 138 0.74 -1.07 1.77
CA CYS A 138 1.09 -1.02 3.19
C CYS A 138 -0.01 -0.35 4.03
N MET A 139 -0.60 0.76 3.56
CA MET A 139 -1.74 1.40 4.26
C MET A 139 -2.93 0.45 4.37
N LEU A 140 -3.28 -0.25 3.29
CA LEU A 140 -4.38 -1.21 3.29
C LEU A 140 -4.07 -2.42 4.19
N ALA A 141 -2.85 -2.96 4.12
CA ALA A 141 -2.42 -4.08 4.94
C ALA A 141 -2.40 -3.75 6.44
N ARG A 142 -2.10 -2.49 6.79
CA ARG A 142 -2.04 -2.00 8.17
C ARG A 142 -3.41 -1.98 8.87
N ILE A 143 -4.50 -1.74 8.15
CA ILE A 143 -5.84 -1.52 8.74
C ILE A 143 -6.90 -2.52 8.29
N TRP A 144 -6.76 -3.15 7.12
CA TRP A 144 -7.72 -4.12 6.60
C TRP A 144 -7.19 -5.55 6.68
N LYS A 145 -8.09 -6.52 6.90
CA LYS A 145 -7.77 -7.94 6.76
C LYS A 145 -7.50 -8.27 5.30
N GLY A 146 -6.73 -9.34 5.04
CA GLY A 146 -6.31 -9.70 3.68
C GLY A 146 -7.45 -9.80 2.67
N SER A 147 -8.55 -10.49 3.00
CA SER A 147 -9.72 -10.61 2.11
C SER A 147 -10.41 -9.28 1.82
N GLU A 148 -10.39 -8.34 2.77
CA GLU A 148 -10.98 -7.01 2.63
C GLU A 148 -10.09 -6.12 1.78
N ALA A 149 -8.78 -6.13 2.03
CA ALA A 149 -7.79 -5.41 1.24
C ALA A 149 -7.79 -5.85 -0.23
N ILE A 150 -7.89 -7.17 -0.51
CA ILE A 150 -8.02 -7.71 -1.87
C ILE A 150 -9.31 -7.21 -2.54
N SER A 151 -10.41 -7.12 -1.78
CA SER A 151 -11.68 -6.61 -2.29
C SER A 151 -11.60 -5.11 -2.60
N ILE A 152 -10.95 -4.32 -1.74
CA ILE A 152 -10.66 -2.89 -1.97
C ILE A 152 -9.83 -2.71 -3.23
N TRP A 153 -8.74 -3.47 -3.39
CA TRP A 153 -7.90 -3.43 -4.59
C TRP A 153 -8.70 -3.77 -5.86
N SER A 154 -9.54 -4.81 -5.83
CA SER A 154 -10.39 -5.18 -6.96
C SER A 154 -11.34 -4.04 -7.36
N GLU A 155 -11.95 -3.38 -6.38
CA GLU A 155 -12.84 -2.23 -6.60
C GLU A 155 -12.09 -1.01 -7.13
N LEU A 156 -10.88 -0.73 -6.62
CA LEU A 156 -10.04 0.35 -7.12
C LEU A 156 -9.66 0.15 -8.57
N VAL A 157 -9.18 -1.05 -8.93
CA VAL A 157 -8.80 -1.37 -10.31
C VAL A 157 -10.01 -1.24 -11.24
N GLN A 158 -11.16 -1.81 -10.87
CA GLN A 158 -12.36 -1.74 -11.69
C GLN A 158 -12.86 -0.30 -11.87
N HIS A 159 -12.93 0.47 -10.79
CA HIS A 159 -13.38 1.86 -10.85
C HIS A 159 -12.41 2.70 -11.69
N ARG A 160 -11.10 2.52 -11.52
CA ARG A 160 -10.09 3.24 -12.29
C ARG A 160 -10.18 2.95 -13.79
N LYS A 161 -10.37 1.68 -14.17
CA LYS A 161 -10.60 1.29 -15.58
C LYS A 161 -11.83 2.00 -16.15
N SER A 162 -12.95 1.99 -15.42
CA SER A 162 -14.18 2.66 -15.85
C SER A 162 -13.99 4.18 -16.04
N LEU A 163 -13.24 4.85 -15.17
CA LEU A 163 -12.92 6.27 -15.33
C LEU A 163 -12.12 6.54 -16.60
N LEU A 164 -11.12 5.70 -16.90
CA LEU A 164 -10.30 5.84 -18.11
C LEU A 164 -11.12 5.57 -19.39
N GLU A 165 -11.99 4.55 -19.39
CA GLU A 165 -12.91 4.28 -20.51
C GLU A 165 -13.86 5.47 -20.77
N GLY A 166 -14.36 6.10 -19.71
CA GLY A 166 -15.20 7.29 -19.79
C GLY A 166 -14.46 8.52 -20.35
N LYS A 167 -13.20 8.72 -19.95
CA LYS A 167 -12.35 9.82 -20.46
C LYS A 167 -12.06 9.67 -21.95
N VAL A 168 -11.72 8.47 -22.41
CA VAL A 168 -11.47 8.20 -23.84
C VAL A 168 -12.73 8.47 -24.68
N SER A 169 -13.90 8.14 -24.15
CA SER A 169 -15.18 8.34 -24.86
C SER A 169 -15.61 9.81 -24.95
N THR A 170 -15.18 10.65 -24.00
CA THR A 170 -15.63 12.05 -23.87
C THR A 170 -14.67 13.04 -24.52
N SER A 171 -13.37 12.81 -24.44
CA SER A 171 -12.37 13.85 -24.71
C SER A 171 -12.04 14.05 -26.19
N GLY A 172 -12.42 13.14 -27.10
CA GLY A 172 -12.10 13.22 -28.55
C GLY A 172 -10.60 13.17 -28.90
N SER A 173 -9.72 13.41 -27.93
CA SER A 173 -8.27 13.23 -27.96
C SER A 173 -7.92 11.79 -27.58
N PHE A 174 -7.32 11.05 -28.50
CA PHE A 174 -6.84 9.69 -28.28
C PHE A 174 -5.51 9.71 -27.51
N HIS A 175 -5.57 9.76 -26.18
CA HIS A 175 -4.41 9.40 -25.37
C HIS A 175 -4.27 7.88 -25.36
N THR A 176 -3.42 7.36 -26.24
CA THR A 176 -3.17 5.93 -26.44
C THR A 176 -2.80 5.21 -25.13
N SER A 177 -2.12 5.90 -24.22
CA SER A 177 -1.77 5.42 -22.88
C SER A 177 -2.98 5.19 -21.97
N GLU A 178 -3.99 6.07 -22.01
CA GLU A 178 -5.20 5.94 -21.19
C GLU A 178 -6.09 4.79 -21.67
N LEU A 179 -6.23 4.64 -23.00
CA LEU A 179 -6.97 3.53 -23.59
C LEU A 179 -6.28 2.19 -23.28
N ALA A 180 -4.96 2.14 -23.43
CA ALA A 180 -4.14 1.01 -23.03
C ALA A 180 -4.34 0.63 -21.56
N ALA A 181 -4.22 1.60 -20.66
CA ALA A 181 -4.39 1.41 -19.22
C ALA A 181 -5.80 0.91 -18.86
N SER A 182 -6.84 1.42 -19.53
CA SER A 182 -8.24 1.02 -19.30
C SER A 182 -8.52 -0.47 -19.59
N ARG A 183 -7.69 -1.09 -20.43
CA ARG A 183 -7.83 -2.49 -20.86
C ARG A 183 -6.88 -3.43 -20.12
N ILE A 184 -6.03 -2.92 -19.22
CA ILE A 184 -5.15 -3.75 -18.40
C ILE A 184 -5.99 -4.74 -17.58
N GLU A 185 -5.59 -6.02 -17.59
CA GLU A 185 -6.16 -7.06 -16.75
C GLU A 185 -5.24 -7.36 -15.57
N ILE A 186 -5.80 -7.22 -14.37
CA ILE A 186 -5.16 -7.59 -13.10
C ILE A 186 -6.11 -8.56 -12.41
N THR A 187 -5.64 -9.79 -12.20
CA THR A 187 -6.44 -10.84 -11.57
C THR A 187 -6.50 -10.65 -10.06
N ARG A 188 -7.53 -11.21 -9.42
CA ARG A 188 -7.65 -11.18 -7.96
C ARG A 188 -6.49 -11.88 -7.25
N ASP A 189 -5.94 -12.94 -7.86
CA ASP A 189 -4.76 -13.64 -7.33
C ASP A 189 -3.49 -12.78 -7.38
N GLN A 190 -3.32 -11.97 -8.43
CA GLN A 190 -2.22 -10.99 -8.47
C GLN A 190 -2.34 -9.95 -7.36
N LEU A 191 -3.56 -9.48 -7.08
CA LEU A 191 -3.82 -8.54 -5.98
C LEU A 191 -3.62 -9.21 -4.61
N ALA A 192 -3.90 -10.51 -4.50
CA ALA A 192 -3.65 -11.29 -3.30
C ALA A 192 -2.15 -11.43 -3.00
N ASP A 193 -1.34 -11.78 -4.00
CA ASP A 193 0.12 -11.81 -3.86
C ASP A 193 0.68 -10.44 -3.47
N TRP A 194 0.15 -9.38 -4.09
CA TRP A 194 0.55 -8.00 -3.84
C TRP A 194 0.29 -7.59 -2.38
N ASP A 195 -0.92 -7.82 -1.87
CA ASP A 195 -1.27 -7.57 -0.45
C ASP A 195 -0.46 -8.45 0.49
N ALA A 196 -0.26 -9.74 0.16
CA ALA A 196 0.45 -10.68 1.01
C ALA A 196 1.91 -10.26 1.24
N SER A 197 2.62 -9.88 0.18
CA SER A 197 4.01 -9.38 0.29
C SER A 197 4.08 -8.05 1.04
N ALA A 198 3.17 -7.09 0.76
CA ALA A 198 3.13 -5.83 1.50
C ALA A 198 2.85 -6.04 3.00
N ARG A 199 1.95 -6.96 3.34
CA ARG A 199 1.63 -7.32 4.73
C ARG A 199 2.80 -7.99 5.43
N ALA A 200 3.50 -8.90 4.75
CA ALA A 200 4.71 -9.55 5.27
C ALA A 200 5.84 -8.53 5.48
N TRP A 201 5.97 -7.53 4.60
CA TRP A 201 6.88 -6.40 4.78
C TRP A 201 6.55 -5.59 6.04
N VAL A 202 5.31 -5.12 6.16
CA VAL A 202 4.85 -4.30 7.30
C VAL A 202 5.13 -5.01 8.64
N ALA A 203 4.84 -6.32 8.71
CA ALA A 203 5.12 -7.13 9.89
C ALA A 203 6.62 -7.27 10.21
N SER A 204 7.48 -7.26 9.20
CA SER A 204 8.94 -7.31 9.38
C SER A 204 9.48 -5.96 9.87
N ALA A 205 9.03 -4.88 9.25
CA ALA A 205 9.41 -3.52 9.63
C ALA A 205 8.92 -3.14 11.05
N ASP A 206 7.75 -3.64 11.48
CA ASP A 206 7.24 -3.47 12.84
C ASP A 206 8.19 -4.04 13.91
N LYS A 207 8.88 -5.14 13.60
CA LYS A 207 9.86 -5.74 14.53
C LYS A 207 11.10 -4.87 14.67
N VAL A 208 11.57 -4.27 13.58
CA VAL A 208 12.75 -3.39 13.60
C VAL A 208 12.44 -2.06 14.29
N LYS A 209 11.27 -1.47 13.99
CA LYS A 209 10.85 -0.17 14.51
C LYS A 209 9.85 -0.29 15.65
N ALA A 210 9.98 -1.35 16.45
CA ALA A 210 9.02 -1.69 17.50
C ALA A 210 8.83 -0.55 18.51
N VAL A 211 9.90 0.16 18.88
CA VAL A 211 9.85 1.26 19.85
C VAL A 211 9.01 2.41 19.31
N GLN A 212 9.36 2.93 18.13
CA GLN A 212 8.64 4.05 17.51
C GLN A 212 7.19 3.66 17.19
N GLN A 213 6.98 2.42 16.72
CA GLN A 213 5.65 1.89 16.42
C GLN A 213 4.78 1.74 17.67
N VAL A 214 5.35 1.35 18.82
CA VAL A 214 4.62 1.32 20.10
C VAL A 214 4.30 2.73 20.55
N GLN A 215 5.25 3.66 20.49
CA GLN A 215 5.03 5.06 20.89
C GLN A 215 3.94 5.74 20.06
N LEU A 216 3.94 5.55 18.73
CA LEU A 216 2.90 6.04 17.84
C LEU A 216 1.53 5.41 18.18
N ARG A 217 1.49 4.11 18.43
CA ARG A 217 0.26 3.38 18.76
C ARG A 217 -0.39 3.89 20.04
N LEU A 218 0.39 4.15 21.09
CA LEU A 218 -0.09 4.72 22.35
C LEU A 218 -0.74 6.10 22.14
N ILE A 219 -0.25 6.88 21.16
CA ILE A 219 -0.84 8.17 20.80
C ILE A 219 -2.15 7.94 20.03
N MET A 220 -2.13 7.04 19.04
CA MET A 220 -3.30 6.70 18.24
C MET A 220 -4.47 6.21 19.10
N GLU A 221 -4.22 5.43 20.15
CA GLU A 221 -5.25 4.94 21.08
C GLU A 221 -6.04 6.05 21.77
N ASN A 222 -5.42 7.22 21.98
CA ASN A 222 -6.07 8.35 22.64
C ASN A 222 -6.75 9.31 21.67
N ILE A 223 -6.80 8.95 20.38
CA ILE A 223 -7.36 9.77 19.29
C ILE A 223 -8.55 9.01 18.67
N SER A 224 -9.58 9.74 18.24
CA SER A 224 -10.64 9.21 17.38
C SER A 224 -10.73 10.03 16.10
N LEU A 225 -9.99 9.63 15.07
CA LEU A 225 -9.97 10.31 13.78
C LEU A 225 -10.36 9.35 12.64
N PRO A 226 -11.29 9.74 11.75
CA PRO A 226 -11.54 9.00 10.53
C PRO A 226 -10.35 9.15 9.56
N VAL A 227 -9.92 8.06 8.92
CA VAL A 227 -8.97 8.08 7.79
C VAL A 227 -9.56 8.86 6.62
N SER A 228 -10.85 8.66 6.34
CA SER A 228 -11.57 9.41 5.31
C SER A 228 -13.00 9.66 5.76
N ARG A 229 -13.54 10.83 5.40
CA ARG A 229 -14.96 11.20 5.57
C ARG A 229 -15.79 10.97 4.30
N LYS A 230 -15.15 10.51 3.22
CA LYS A 230 -15.83 10.25 1.94
C LYS A 230 -16.62 8.95 2.03
N THR A 231 -17.80 8.95 1.42
CA THR A 231 -18.75 7.82 1.47
C THR A 231 -18.46 6.76 0.42
N GLU A 232 -17.77 7.10 -0.67
CA GLU A 232 -17.44 6.21 -1.77
C GLU A 232 -16.01 5.66 -1.66
N LEU A 233 -15.82 4.39 -2.03
CA LEU A 233 -14.54 3.68 -1.84
C LEU A 233 -13.38 4.33 -2.60
N TYR A 234 -13.53 4.52 -3.91
CA TYR A 234 -12.45 5.04 -4.75
C TYR A 234 -11.94 6.41 -4.28
N PRO A 235 -12.80 7.45 -4.16
CA PRO A 235 -12.31 8.75 -3.74
C PRO A 235 -11.88 8.76 -2.27
N ALA A 236 -12.38 7.87 -1.40
CA ALA A 236 -11.90 7.75 -0.02
C ALA A 236 -10.45 7.22 0.06
N VAL A 237 -10.13 6.17 -0.72
CA VAL A 237 -8.80 5.55 -0.72
C VAL A 237 -7.76 6.41 -1.41
N ILE A 238 -8.06 6.92 -2.60
CA ILE A 238 -7.10 7.74 -3.36
C ILE A 238 -6.75 9.03 -2.60
N ASP A 239 -7.75 9.64 -1.95
CA ASP A 239 -7.55 10.86 -1.15
C ASP A 239 -6.72 10.63 0.11
N ALA A 240 -7.02 9.58 0.87
CA ALA A 240 -6.26 9.24 2.07
C ALA A 240 -4.79 8.90 1.72
N TRP A 241 -4.58 8.14 0.65
CA TRP A 241 -3.26 7.78 0.16
C TRP A 241 -2.47 9.00 -0.31
N SER A 242 -3.07 9.85 -1.15
CA SER A 242 -2.44 11.06 -1.65
C SER A 242 -2.09 12.04 -0.52
N LYS A 243 -3.02 12.30 0.40
CA LYS A 243 -2.79 13.18 1.56
C LYS A 243 -1.69 12.67 2.47
N ALA A 244 -1.66 11.37 2.76
CA ALA A 244 -0.61 10.78 3.57
C ALA A 244 0.76 10.95 2.89
N MET A 245 0.86 10.69 1.58
CA MET A 245 2.13 10.82 0.85
C MET A 245 2.64 12.26 0.84
N VAL A 246 1.78 13.23 0.49
CA VAL A 246 2.15 14.64 0.44
C VAL A 246 2.54 15.16 1.83
N ALA A 247 1.79 14.76 2.87
CA ALA A 247 2.11 15.18 4.24
C ALA A 247 3.47 14.64 4.71
N LEU A 248 3.79 13.36 4.44
CA LEU A 248 5.09 12.81 4.82
C LEU A 248 6.24 13.39 4.00
N ASP A 249 6.05 13.64 2.69
CA ASP A 249 7.06 14.31 1.87
C ASP A 249 7.45 15.69 2.47
N ASN A 250 6.43 16.47 2.86
CA ASN A 250 6.65 17.75 3.52
C ASN A 250 7.32 17.61 4.90
N LEU A 251 6.95 16.59 5.69
CA LEU A 251 7.57 16.33 7.00
C LEU A 251 9.04 15.98 6.86
N ILE A 252 9.41 15.17 5.87
CA ILE A 252 10.79 14.82 5.55
C ILE A 252 11.60 16.09 5.26
N LEU A 253 11.02 17.05 4.54
CA LEU A 253 11.63 18.37 4.27
C LEU A 253 11.67 19.31 5.49
N GLY A 254 11.23 18.88 6.66
CA GLY A 254 11.23 19.69 7.88
C GLY A 254 10.04 20.65 7.95
N GLN A 255 9.02 20.48 7.12
CA GLN A 255 7.83 21.33 7.11
C GLN A 255 6.76 20.77 8.07
N PRO A 256 6.39 21.49 9.14
CA PRO A 256 5.44 20.99 10.12
C PRO A 256 4.05 20.82 9.51
N GLN A 257 3.34 19.76 9.92
CA GLN A 257 2.00 19.43 9.43
C GLN A 257 1.00 19.44 10.56
N ARG A 258 -0.21 19.95 10.30
CA ARG A 258 -1.34 19.86 11.23
C ARG A 258 -2.31 18.77 10.77
N ILE A 259 -2.48 17.75 11.61
CA ILE A 259 -3.28 16.57 11.27
C ILE A 259 -4.73 16.77 11.72
N HIS A 260 -5.67 16.55 10.80
CA HIS A 260 -7.13 16.65 11.03
C HIS A 260 -7.88 15.35 10.68
N SER A 261 -7.17 14.37 10.11
CA SER A 261 -7.69 13.07 9.66
C SER A 261 -6.66 11.99 9.96
N GLY A 262 -7.13 10.74 10.06
CA GLY A 262 -6.28 9.61 10.43
C GLY A 262 -5.41 9.06 9.29
N ASP A 263 -5.50 9.60 8.09
CA ASP A 263 -4.76 9.21 6.90
C ASP A 263 -3.25 9.36 7.05
N VAL A 264 -2.78 10.52 7.52
CA VAL A 264 -1.34 10.78 7.72
C VAL A 264 -0.76 9.85 8.77
N LEU A 265 -1.45 9.67 9.90
CA LEU A 265 -1.04 8.77 10.97
C LEU A 265 -1.05 7.29 10.52
N LEU A 266 -2.02 6.90 9.69
CA LEU A 266 -2.03 5.59 9.06
C LEU A 266 -0.80 5.41 8.14
N GLY A 267 -0.46 6.41 7.32
CA GLY A 267 0.75 6.43 6.49
C GLY A 267 2.04 6.32 7.30
N ILE A 268 2.22 7.15 8.33
CA ILE A 268 3.35 7.09 9.29
C ILE A 268 3.49 5.67 9.83
N SER A 269 2.39 5.11 10.33
CA SER A 269 2.41 3.75 10.88
C SER A 269 2.80 2.76 9.79
N ALA A 270 2.25 2.82 8.58
CA ALA A 270 2.43 1.84 7.53
C ALA A 270 3.81 1.89 6.84
N TRP A 271 4.47 3.05 6.82
CA TRP A 271 5.72 3.27 6.09
C TRP A 271 6.95 3.40 6.99
N HIS A 272 6.75 3.36 8.31
CA HIS A 272 7.80 3.34 9.33
C HIS A 272 8.73 4.56 9.28
N LEU A 273 8.16 5.72 8.94
CA LEU A 273 8.81 7.04 8.99
C LEU A 273 8.14 7.83 10.10
N TYR A 274 8.87 8.13 11.18
CA TYR A 274 8.31 8.57 12.45
C TYR A 274 8.72 10.02 12.77
N PRO A 275 7.94 11.02 12.32
CA PRO A 275 8.17 12.40 12.71
C PRO A 275 7.93 12.61 14.21
N ASP A 276 8.60 13.62 14.77
CA ASP A 276 8.29 14.12 16.10
C ASP A 276 6.84 14.65 16.15
N MET A 277 6.21 14.58 17.32
CA MET A 277 4.80 14.94 17.48
C MET A 277 4.59 15.95 18.60
N ALA A 278 3.67 16.88 18.38
CA ALA A 278 3.10 17.75 19.40
C ALA A 278 1.62 17.39 19.55
N VAL A 279 1.29 16.73 20.66
CA VAL A 279 -0.07 16.29 20.98
C VAL A 279 -0.73 17.35 21.84
N LEU A 280 -1.78 17.97 21.32
CA LEU A 280 -2.52 19.05 21.98
C LEU A 280 -3.70 18.46 22.76
N GLN A 281 -3.54 18.30 24.08
CA GLN A 281 -4.59 17.94 25.05
C GLN A 281 -4.92 19.14 25.95
N GLU A 282 -5.12 18.92 27.25
CA GLU A 282 -5.12 19.96 28.28
C GLU A 282 -3.74 20.63 28.39
N GLN A 283 -2.67 19.87 28.15
CA GLN A 283 -1.31 20.35 28.02
C GLN A 283 -0.70 19.85 26.70
N THR A 284 0.22 20.63 26.13
CA THR A 284 0.96 20.23 24.93
C THR A 284 2.04 19.22 25.32
N HIS A 285 1.87 17.97 24.91
CA HIS A 285 2.88 16.93 25.08
C HIS A 285 3.72 16.80 23.82
N ARG A 286 5.03 17.01 23.96
CA ARG A 286 5.98 16.75 22.87
C ARG A 286 6.49 15.31 22.96
N VAL A 287 6.38 14.61 21.86
CA VAL A 287 6.79 13.21 21.68
C VAL A 287 7.94 13.22 20.68
N CYS A 288 9.15 12.95 21.15
CA CYS A 288 10.30 12.82 20.27
C CYS A 288 10.43 11.38 19.79
N GLN A 289 10.41 11.17 18.48
CA GLN A 289 10.64 9.89 17.81
C GLN A 289 12.09 9.75 17.34
N ASN A 290 12.79 10.87 17.16
CA ASN A 290 14.22 10.95 16.77
C ASN A 290 14.53 10.15 15.50
N ASP A 291 13.66 10.24 14.49
CA ASP A 291 13.89 9.60 13.21
C ASP A 291 14.85 10.44 12.35
N GLU A 292 16.03 9.88 12.04
CA GLU A 292 17.08 10.54 11.25
C GLU A 292 16.65 10.87 9.82
N LEU A 293 15.61 10.21 9.31
CA LEU A 293 15.08 10.45 7.96
C LEU A 293 14.12 11.64 7.90
N ILE A 294 13.78 12.23 9.03
CA ILE A 294 12.92 13.40 9.13
C ILE A 294 13.78 14.62 9.49
N HIS A 295 13.81 15.63 8.62
CA HIS A 295 14.60 16.83 8.88
C HIS A 295 14.07 17.57 10.12
N PRO A 296 14.95 18.19 10.95
CA PRO A 296 14.52 19.05 12.03
C PRO A 296 13.48 20.08 11.57
N GLY A 297 12.37 20.18 12.32
CA GLY A 297 11.20 20.98 11.97
C GLY A 297 10.01 20.18 11.45
N GLY A 298 10.25 18.94 10.99
CA GLY A 298 9.24 17.98 10.54
C GLY A 298 8.43 17.43 11.71
N VAL A 299 7.59 18.28 12.30
CA VAL A 299 6.79 17.95 13.48
C VAL A 299 5.32 17.89 13.10
N ILE A 300 4.64 16.83 13.52
CA ILE A 300 3.19 16.73 13.37
C ILE A 300 2.50 17.32 14.60
N THR A 301 1.51 18.18 14.37
CA THR A 301 0.65 18.70 15.43
C THR A 301 -0.70 17.99 15.37
N ILE A 302 -1.06 17.30 16.46
CA ILE A 302 -2.30 16.54 16.58
C ILE A 302 -3.22 17.30 17.52
N GLY A 303 -4.33 17.81 17.00
CA GLY A 303 -5.41 18.36 17.80
C GLY A 303 -6.33 17.24 18.28
N LEU A 304 -6.53 17.12 19.59
CA LEU A 304 -7.50 16.19 20.14
C LEU A 304 -8.85 16.92 20.31
N GLU A 305 -9.79 16.63 19.42
CA GLU A 305 -11.19 16.98 19.66
C GLU A 305 -11.78 15.97 20.67
N ASN A 306 -12.16 16.45 21.85
CA ASN A 306 -12.75 15.64 22.91
C ASN A 306 -14.16 15.10 22.52
N ARG A 307 -14.28 13.77 22.39
CA ARG A 307 -15.46 12.87 22.65
C ARG A 307 -16.74 13.00 21.80
N PRO A 308 -17.51 11.90 21.55
CA PRO A 308 -18.19 11.06 22.56
C PRO A 308 -17.89 9.55 22.49
N ASP A 309 -18.26 8.86 23.59
CA ASP A 309 -18.05 7.44 23.99
C ASP A 309 -18.53 6.33 23.02
N GLN A 310 -18.81 6.65 21.75
CA GLN A 310 -19.37 5.70 20.77
C GLN A 310 -18.42 5.36 19.61
N ALA A 311 -17.40 6.17 19.34
CA ALA A 311 -16.38 5.84 18.34
C ALA A 311 -15.21 5.15 19.05
N GLY A 312 -14.98 3.87 18.74
CA GLY A 312 -13.91 3.08 19.35
C GLY A 312 -12.52 3.76 19.32
N ASP A 313 -11.66 3.35 20.25
CA ASP A 313 -10.30 3.85 20.42
C ASP A 313 -9.48 3.68 19.14
N GLY A 314 -8.77 4.72 18.70
CA GLY A 314 -7.89 4.67 17.54
C GLY A 314 -8.37 5.42 16.30
N ILE A 315 -7.57 5.28 15.25
CA ILE A 315 -7.94 5.75 13.92
C ILE A 315 -8.84 4.72 13.27
N TYR A 316 -9.92 5.16 12.64
CA TYR A 316 -10.84 4.24 11.98
C TYR A 316 -11.04 4.56 10.51
N TRP A 317 -11.29 3.52 9.73
CA TRP A 317 -11.64 3.66 8.32
C TRP A 317 -12.90 2.87 8.02
N SER A 318 -13.93 3.57 7.54
CA SER A 318 -15.15 2.97 7.02
C SER A 318 -15.17 3.02 5.50
N LEU A 319 -15.41 1.88 4.85
CA LEU A 319 -15.54 1.78 3.39
C LEU A 319 -16.75 0.89 3.04
N PRO A 320 -17.59 1.27 2.05
CA PRO A 320 -18.58 0.37 1.50
C PRO A 320 -17.90 -0.65 0.59
N LEU A 321 -17.92 -1.93 0.94
CA LEU A 321 -17.30 -3.00 0.17
C LEU A 321 -18.37 -3.74 -0.65
N ALA A 322 -18.31 -3.59 -1.98
CA ALA A 322 -19.22 -4.26 -2.88
C ALA A 322 -18.85 -5.74 -3.11
N HIS A 323 -17.57 -6.10 -3.04
CA HIS A 323 -17.08 -7.45 -3.34
C HIS A 323 -17.12 -8.44 -2.18
N LEU A 324 -17.53 -8.02 -0.97
CA LEU A 324 -17.75 -8.93 0.18
C LEU A 324 -19.18 -9.46 0.28
N ARG A 325 -20.00 -9.29 -0.77
CA ARG A 325 -21.41 -9.69 -0.79
C ARG A 325 -21.54 -11.19 -1.06
N TYR A 326 -22.51 -11.81 -0.39
CA TYR A 326 -23.12 -13.04 -0.91
C TYR A 326 -24.42 -12.75 -1.67
N TYR A 327 -25.35 -11.90 -1.18
CA TYR A 327 -26.49 -11.33 -1.97
C TYR A 327 -27.04 -10.06 -1.24
N GLY A 328 -26.81 -8.81 -1.73
CA GLY A 328 -27.36 -7.60 -1.06
C GLY A 328 -26.74 -6.22 -1.40
N VAL A 329 -27.15 -5.18 -0.65
CA VAL A 329 -26.62 -3.78 -0.64
C VAL A 329 -25.16 -3.79 -0.14
N PRO A 330 -24.25 -2.89 -0.61
CA PRO A 330 -22.86 -2.89 -0.15
C PRO A 330 -22.75 -2.83 1.37
N MET A 331 -21.93 -3.72 1.94
CA MET A 331 -21.70 -3.76 3.38
C MET A 331 -20.68 -2.69 3.75
N GLN A 332 -21.06 -1.81 4.68
CA GLN A 332 -20.13 -0.86 5.27
C GLN A 332 -19.21 -1.63 6.23
N ALA A 333 -17.94 -1.77 5.84
CA ALA A 333 -16.92 -2.33 6.71
C ALA A 333 -16.22 -1.18 7.44
N THR A 334 -16.04 -1.31 8.75
CA THR A 334 -15.28 -0.37 9.57
C THR A 334 -14.17 -1.12 10.28
N ARG A 335 -12.94 -0.59 10.22
CA ARG A 335 -11.76 -1.12 10.90
C ARG A 335 -11.10 -0.04 11.73
N TYR A 336 -10.46 -0.46 12.83
CA TYR A 336 -9.79 0.43 13.76
C TYR A 336 -8.31 0.05 13.84
N SER A 337 -7.43 1.05 13.80
CA SER A 337 -6.00 0.87 14.07
C SER A 337 -5.73 1.33 15.51
N GLY A 338 -5.64 0.36 16.44
CA GLY A 338 -5.45 0.53 17.89
C GLY A 338 -5.26 -0.81 18.64
N LEU A 339 -5.04 -0.78 19.97
CA LEU A 339 -4.68 -1.96 20.82
C LEU A 339 -5.66 -3.15 20.71
N ARG A 340 -6.94 -2.91 20.42
CA ARG A 340 -7.99 -3.95 20.37
C ARG A 340 -7.89 -4.89 19.16
N GLU A 341 -7.07 -4.59 18.16
CA GLU A 341 -6.84 -5.44 16.97
C GLU A 341 -5.45 -6.10 16.94
N SER A 342 -4.76 -6.25 18.09
CA SER A 342 -3.42 -6.87 18.11
C SER A 342 -3.46 -8.29 17.53
N GLN A 343 -2.75 -8.51 16.41
CA GLN A 343 -2.54 -9.85 15.87
C GLN A 343 -1.74 -10.68 16.89
N VAL A 344 -2.24 -11.88 17.18
CA VAL A 344 -1.60 -12.82 18.09
C VAL A 344 -0.35 -13.38 17.39
N SER A 345 0.83 -13.23 17.98
CA SER A 345 2.04 -13.83 17.43
C SER A 345 1.94 -15.36 17.43
N PHE A 346 2.73 -16.06 16.61
CA PHE A 346 2.71 -17.53 16.61
C PHE A 346 3.03 -18.12 17.99
N ASP A 347 3.92 -17.49 18.75
CA ASP A 347 4.22 -17.90 20.12
C ASP A 347 3.06 -17.63 21.09
N GLN A 348 2.34 -16.52 20.92
CA GLN A 348 1.11 -16.27 21.67
C GLN A 348 -0.01 -17.24 21.28
N PHE A 349 -0.10 -17.62 20.00
CA PHE A 349 -1.07 -18.58 19.50
C PHE A 349 -0.81 -19.99 20.07
N ARG A 350 0.47 -20.36 20.27
CA ARG A 350 0.83 -21.59 20.99
C ARG A 350 0.30 -21.59 22.43
N TYR A 351 0.37 -20.46 23.14
CA TYR A 351 -0.22 -20.35 24.47
C TYR A 351 -1.75 -20.45 24.45
N VAL A 352 -2.41 -19.90 23.42
CA VAL A 352 -3.86 -20.06 23.23
C VAL A 352 -4.23 -21.53 22.99
N ILE A 353 -3.50 -22.25 22.13
CA ILE A 353 -3.70 -23.70 21.93
C ILE A 353 -3.51 -24.46 23.23
N LEU A 354 -2.44 -24.18 23.98
CA LEU A 354 -2.16 -24.83 25.25
C LEU A 354 -3.29 -24.59 26.26
N GLY A 355 -3.75 -23.34 26.39
CA GLY A 355 -4.88 -22.97 27.24
C GLY A 355 -6.19 -23.64 26.81
N SER A 356 -6.41 -23.81 25.51
CA SER A 356 -7.58 -24.51 24.97
C SER A 356 -7.60 -25.98 25.38
N ILE A 357 -6.45 -26.66 25.30
CA ILE A 357 -6.29 -28.07 25.68
C ILE A 357 -6.43 -28.25 27.21
N LEU A 358 -5.88 -27.33 27.99
CA LEU A 358 -5.94 -27.36 29.45
C LEU A 358 -7.31 -26.96 30.01
N SER A 359 -8.11 -26.18 29.27
CA SER A 359 -9.46 -25.78 29.69
C SER A 359 -10.47 -26.94 29.69
N THR A 360 -10.13 -28.03 29.01
CA THR A 360 -10.95 -29.24 28.90
C THR A 360 -10.54 -30.35 29.89
N TRP A 361 -9.60 -30.08 30.81
CA TRP A 361 -9.12 -31.03 31.82
C TRP A 361 -9.72 -30.78 33.21
#